data_AF-A0A8T2CLP9-F1
#
_entry.id   AF-A0A8T2CLP9-F1
#
_cell.length_a   1.000
_cell.length_b   1.000
_cell.length_c   1.000
_cell.angle_alpha   90.00
_cell.angle_beta   90.00
_cell.angle_gamma   90.00
#
_symmetry.space_group_name_H-M   'P 1'
#
loop_
_entity.id
_entity.type
_entity.pdbx_description
1 polymer ?
#
loop_
_entity_poly.entity_id
_entity_poly.type
_entity_poly.pdbx_seq_one_letter_code
_entity_poly.pdbx_strand_id
1 'polypeptide(L)'
;MQIVLNCPHEYITGISGEYPKSDIGSGPQIRSLAFATNLNQYGPFGSQSPIWSHEQQFRFKLGKFRQFSGFYGTYNASGLQNIGLYLQPTIVKPTGTRNAEETESNIVLG
;
A
#
# COMPACT_ATOMS: atom_id res chain seq x y z
N MET A 1 2.00 10.83 -16.08
CA MET A 1 2.21 9.37 -16.06
C MET A 1 0.95 8.71 -15.53
N GLN A 2 0.55 7.56 -16.08
CA GLN A 2 -0.70 6.87 -15.75
C GLN A 2 -0.44 5.38 -15.60
N ILE A 3 -1.09 4.74 -14.63
CA ILE A 3 -1.10 3.28 -14.47
C ILE A 3 -2.41 2.76 -15.03
N VAL A 4 -2.34 1.82 -15.97
CA VAL A 4 -3.51 1.13 -16.54
C VAL A 4 -3.39 -0.33 -16.17
N LEU A 5 -4.39 -0.85 -15.45
CA LEU A 5 -4.45 -2.25 -15.05
C LEU A 5 -5.29 -3.04 -16.04
N ASN A 6 -4.84 -4.25 -16.39
CA ASN A 6 -5.60 -5.15 -17.24
C ASN A 6 -6.76 -5.81 -16.46
N CYS A 7 -7.82 -5.07 -16.16
CA CYS A 7 -8.99 -5.59 -15.46
C CYS A 7 -9.78 -6.61 -16.32
N PRO A 8 -10.30 -7.71 -15.75
CA PRO A 8 -10.20 -8.10 -14.36
C PRO A 8 -8.98 -8.99 -14.09
N HIS A 9 -7.98 -9.16 -14.95
CA HIS A 9 -6.88 -10.10 -14.69
C HIS A 9 -5.81 -9.53 -13.76
N GLU A 10 -5.66 -8.21 -13.74
CA GLU A 10 -4.74 -7.48 -12.88
C GLU A 10 -5.49 -6.67 -11.82
N TYR A 11 -5.03 -6.74 -10.57
CA TYR A 11 -5.62 -6.06 -9.42
C TYR A 11 -4.57 -5.73 -8.37
N ILE A 12 -4.83 -4.69 -7.58
CA ILE A 12 -3.91 -4.22 -6.53
C ILE A 12 -3.84 -5.25 -5.40
N THR A 13 -2.62 -5.62 -5.03
CA THR A 13 -2.27 -6.54 -3.93
C THR A 13 -1.45 -5.87 -2.84
N GLY A 14 -0.99 -4.63 -3.07
CA GLY A 14 -0.26 -3.88 -2.07
C GLY A 14 0.04 -2.44 -2.48
N ILE A 15 0.40 -1.65 -1.49
CA ILE A 15 0.96 -0.31 -1.65
C ILE A 15 2.19 -0.19 -0.75
N SER A 16 3.20 0.52 -1.23
CA SER A 16 4.38 0.87 -0.44
C SER A 16 4.81 2.29 -0.78
N GLY A 17 5.62 2.88 0.08
CA GLY A 17 6.15 4.21 -0.18
C GLY A 17 7.17 4.64 0.85
N GLU A 18 7.66 5.86 0.64
CA GLU A 18 8.63 6.53 1.50
C GLU A 18 8.05 7.85 2.03
N TYR A 19 8.40 8.19 3.26
CA TYR A 19 8.05 9.45 3.92
C TYR A 19 9.22 9.90 4.80
N PRO A 20 9.36 11.20 5.11
CA PRO A 20 10.47 11.67 5.95
C PRO A 20 10.33 11.13 7.37
N LYS A 21 11.46 10.82 7.99
CA LYS A 21 11.51 10.45 9.40
C LYS A 21 11.02 11.61 10.26
N SER A 22 10.34 11.27 11.36
CA SER A 22 9.62 12.21 12.23
C SER A 22 10.51 13.25 12.93
N ASP A 23 11.83 13.07 12.92
CA ASP A 23 12.81 13.98 13.54
C ASP A 23 13.11 15.25 12.70
N ILE A 24 12.59 15.36 11.47
CA ILE A 24 12.97 16.44 10.54
C ILE A 24 12.09 17.69 10.61
N GLY A 25 11.02 17.72 11.42
CA GLY A 25 10.12 18.88 11.49
C GLY A 25 9.36 19.19 10.19
N SER A 26 9.66 18.47 9.10
CA SER A 26 8.76 18.33 7.96
C SER A 26 7.62 17.40 8.38
N GLY A 27 6.37 17.86 8.28
CA GLY A 27 5.20 17.01 8.50
C GLY A 27 5.23 15.74 7.64
N PRO A 28 4.39 14.73 7.96
CA PRO A 28 4.38 13.46 7.26
C PRO A 28 3.94 13.69 5.82
N GLN A 29 4.92 13.83 4.91
CA GLN A 29 4.67 14.01 3.48
C GLN A 29 5.12 12.75 2.76
N ILE A 30 4.22 12.13 2.01
CA ILE A 30 4.56 10.98 1.18
C ILE A 30 5.46 11.46 0.03
N ARG A 31 6.66 10.89 -0.04
CA ARG A 31 7.71 11.22 -1.02
C ARG A 31 7.63 10.38 -2.26
N SER A 32 7.38 9.09 -2.06
CA SER A 32 7.26 8.13 -3.14
C SER A 32 6.17 7.10 -2.86
N LEU A 33 5.52 6.61 -3.92
CA LEU A 33 4.53 5.54 -3.86
C LEU A 33 4.81 4.50 -4.93
N ALA A 34 4.67 3.23 -4.56
CA ALA A 34 4.63 2.11 -5.49
C ALA A 34 3.38 1.27 -5.23
N PHE A 35 2.79 0.76 -6.31
CA PHE A 35 1.61 -0.10 -6.27
C PHE A 35 2.02 -1.50 -6.73
N ALA A 36 1.76 -2.49 -5.88
CA ALA A 36 1.92 -3.89 -6.24
C ALA A 36 0.59 -4.43 -6.76
N THR A 37 0.64 -5.17 -7.86
CA THR A 37 -0.48 -5.96 -8.37
C THR A 37 -0.16 -7.44 -8.26
N ASN A 38 -1.11 -8.30 -8.64
CA ASN A 38 -0.85 -9.73 -8.76
C ASN A 38 0.08 -10.09 -9.93
N LEU A 39 0.38 -9.15 -10.83
CA LEU A 39 1.20 -9.38 -12.03
C LEU A 39 2.48 -8.54 -12.07
N ASN A 40 2.45 -7.31 -11.55
CA ASN A 40 3.50 -6.32 -11.73
C ASN A 40 3.70 -5.47 -10.47
N GLN A 41 4.74 -4.64 -10.51
CA GLN A 41 4.95 -3.53 -9.58
C GLN A 41 5.07 -2.24 -10.40
N TYR A 42 4.34 -1.20 -9.99
CA TYR A 42 4.35 0.11 -10.62
C TYR A 42 4.95 1.13 -9.67
N GLY A 43 6.02 1.80 -10.10
CA GLY A 43 6.75 2.79 -9.32
C GLY A 43 8.11 2.29 -8.85
N PRO A 44 8.73 2.97 -7.88
CA PRO A 44 8.18 4.09 -7.12
C PRO A 44 8.01 5.36 -7.96
N PHE A 45 6.96 6.10 -7.66
CA PHE A 45 6.61 7.36 -8.28
C PHE A 45 6.77 8.49 -7.26
N GLY A 46 7.52 9.52 -7.63
CA GLY A 46 7.92 10.60 -6.73
C GLY A 46 9.43 10.71 -6.66
N SER A 47 9.93 11.46 -5.69
CA SER A 47 11.37 11.61 -5.47
C SER A 47 11.83 10.50 -4.56
N GLN A 48 12.60 9.53 -5.06
CA GLN A 48 13.41 8.68 -4.21
C GLN A 48 14.58 9.53 -3.72
N SER A 49 14.73 9.65 -2.41
CA SER A 49 15.84 10.41 -1.87
C SER A 49 17.13 9.57 -1.90
N PRO A 50 18.32 10.19 -2.12
CA PRO A 50 19.59 9.47 -2.13
C PRO A 50 19.82 8.70 -0.83
N ILE A 51 20.56 7.59 -0.88
CA ILE A 51 20.85 6.62 0.22
C ILE A 51 21.16 7.26 1.60
N TRP A 52 21.64 8.50 1.64
CA TRP A 52 21.91 9.29 2.84
C TRP A 52 20.68 9.98 3.45
N SER A 53 19.49 9.71 2.93
CA SER A 53 18.27 10.37 3.36
C SER A 53 17.58 9.63 4.50
N HIS A 54 17.15 10.40 5.47
CA HIS A 54 16.35 9.99 6.61
C HIS A 54 14.89 9.72 6.19
N GLU A 55 14.67 8.83 5.22
CA GLU A 55 13.34 8.42 4.79
C GLU A 55 12.97 7.07 5.42
N GLN A 56 11.73 6.97 5.88
CA GLN A 56 11.15 5.74 6.41
C GLN A 56 10.27 5.11 5.32
N GLN A 57 10.41 3.79 5.17
CA GLN A 57 9.57 3.02 4.25
C GLN A 57 8.35 2.45 4.97
N PHE A 58 7.22 2.43 4.27
CA PHE A 58 6.05 1.66 4.64
C PHE A 58 5.68 0.67 3.53
N ARG A 59 5.09 -0.46 3.92
CA ARG A 59 4.57 -1.46 3.00
C ARG A 59 3.32 -2.10 3.58
N PHE A 60 2.23 -2.02 2.83
CA PHE A 60 0.96 -2.66 3.16
C PHE A 60 0.63 -3.71 2.10
N LYS A 61 0.40 -4.95 2.54
CA LYS A 61 0.05 -6.09 1.67
C LYS A 61 -1.41 -6.46 1.89
N LEU A 62 -2.22 -6.45 0.83
CA LEU A 62 -3.62 -6.87 0.82
C LEU A 62 -3.78 -8.39 0.65
N GLY A 63 -2.71 -9.09 0.25
CA GLY A 63 -2.75 -10.54 -0.01
C GLY A 63 -3.23 -10.89 -1.42
N LYS A 64 -3.70 -12.14 -1.61
CA LYS A 64 -4.03 -12.70 -2.94
C LYS A 64 -5.48 -12.46 -3.39
N PHE A 65 -6.28 -11.73 -2.62
CA PHE A 65 -7.69 -11.52 -2.91
C PHE A 65 -7.94 -10.12 -3.47
N ARG A 66 -9.00 -9.96 -4.26
CA ARG A 66 -9.44 -8.68 -4.83
C ARG A 66 -10.20 -7.87 -3.79
N GLN A 67 -9.47 -7.42 -2.77
CA GLN A 67 -10.03 -6.69 -1.64
C GLN A 67 -9.93 -5.18 -1.82
N PHE A 68 -9.06 -4.67 -2.70
CA PHE A 68 -8.95 -3.23 -2.91
C PHE A 68 -10.25 -2.63 -3.47
N SER A 69 -10.81 -1.62 -2.79
CA SER A 69 -12.02 -0.91 -3.24
C SER A 69 -11.87 0.61 -3.37
N GLY A 70 -10.77 1.18 -2.87
CA GLY A 70 -10.48 2.61 -3.06
C GLY A 70 -9.38 3.13 -2.13
N PHE A 71 -9.05 4.41 -2.28
CA PHE A 71 -8.13 5.12 -1.40
C PHE A 71 -8.87 6.16 -0.57
N TYR A 72 -8.32 6.48 0.59
CA TYR A 72 -8.60 7.71 1.31
C TYR A 72 -7.29 8.35 1.75
N GLY A 73 -7.33 9.62 2.14
CA GLY A 73 -6.12 10.33 2.52
C GLY A 73 -6.36 11.81 2.75
N THR A 74 -5.28 12.50 3.10
CA THR A 74 -5.28 13.96 3.26
C THR A 74 -4.16 14.57 2.43
N TYR A 75 -4.41 15.76 1.88
CA TYR A 75 -3.43 16.53 1.13
C TYR A 75 -3.50 18.00 1.54
N ASN A 76 -2.40 18.72 1.33
CA ASN A 76 -2.34 20.18 1.50
C ASN A 76 -1.42 20.79 0.42
N ALA A 77 -1.04 22.05 0.60
CA ALA A 77 -0.16 22.75 -0.33
C ALA A 77 1.23 22.12 -0.52
N SER A 78 1.73 21.35 0.45
CA SER A 78 3.01 20.63 0.29
C SER A 78 2.85 19.30 -0.43
N GLY A 79 1.65 18.70 -0.42
CA GLY A 79 1.34 17.48 -1.17
C GLY A 79 0.53 16.48 -0.34
N LEU A 80 0.63 15.20 -0.72
CA LEU A 80 -0.04 14.09 -0.06
C LEU A 80 0.58 13.84 1.32
N GLN A 81 -0.24 13.92 2.38
CA GLN A 81 0.22 13.73 3.76
C GLN A 81 -0.01 12.30 4.23
N ASN A 82 -1.24 11.82 4.09
CA ASN A 82 -1.64 10.49 4.50
C ASN A 82 -2.31 9.76 3.35
N ILE A 83 -2.11 8.45 3.29
CA ILE A 83 -2.82 7.55 2.38
C ILE A 83 -3.27 6.30 3.14
N GLY A 84 -4.50 5.90 2.88
CA GLY A 84 -5.10 4.68 3.39
C GLY A 84 -5.94 4.02 2.31
N LEU A 85 -6.46 2.83 2.63
CA LEU A 85 -7.15 1.95 1.69
C LEU A 85 -8.53 1.59 2.22
N TYR A 86 -9.53 1.64 1.34
CA TYR A 86 -10.78 0.94 1.56
C TYR A 86 -10.64 -0.50 1.05
N LEU A 87 -11.16 -1.43 1.86
CA LEU A 87 -11.18 -2.86 1.55
C LEU A 87 -12.61 -3.35 1.43
N GLN A 88 -12.87 -4.18 0.43
CA GLN A 88 -14.09 -4.95 0.28
C GLN A 88 -13.87 -6.36 0.82
N PRO A 89 -14.71 -6.84 1.76
CA PRO A 89 -14.62 -8.20 2.27
C PRO A 89 -14.72 -9.24 1.14
N THR A 90 -13.87 -10.26 1.19
CA THR A 90 -14.01 -11.44 0.34
C THR A 90 -14.69 -12.54 1.14
N ILE A 91 -15.79 -13.08 0.64
CA ILE A 91 -16.41 -14.26 1.24
C ILE A 91 -15.51 -15.45 0.91
N VAL A 92 -14.71 -15.88 1.89
CA VAL A 92 -13.97 -17.15 1.79
C VAL A 92 -14.99 -18.25 2.02
N LYS A 93 -15.36 -18.97 0.96
CA LYS A 93 -16.10 -20.23 1.14
C LYS A 93 -15.18 -21.18 1.91
N PRO A 94 -15.60 -21.76 3.04
CA PRO A 94 -14.79 -22.76 3.72
C PRO A 94 -14.59 -23.92 2.76
N THR A 95 -13.40 -24.03 2.17
CA THR A 95 -13.00 -25.24 1.48
C THR A 95 -12.81 -26.28 2.56
N GLY A 96 -13.76 -27.23 2.64
CA GLY A 96 -13.75 -28.32 3.59
C GLY A 96 -12.55 -29.24 3.37
N THR A 97 -11.40 -28.86 3.90
CA THR A 97 -10.29 -29.74 4.25
C THR A 97 -9.57 -29.08 5.41
N ARG A 98 -9.77 -29.65 6.60
CA ARG A 98 -9.08 -29.26 7.84
C ARG A 98 -7.57 -29.40 7.63
N ASN A 99 -6.87 -28.30 7.83
CA ASN A 99 -5.56 -28.14 8.48
C ASN A 99 -5.22 -26.65 8.37
N ALA A 100 -5.92 -25.83 9.15
CA ALA A 100 -5.68 -24.39 9.21
C ALA A 100 -4.58 -24.12 10.23
N GLU A 101 -3.36 -23.88 9.74
CA GLU A 101 -2.39 -23.08 10.48
C GLU A 101 -2.85 -21.63 10.33
N GLU A 102 -3.58 -21.17 11.33
CA GLU A 102 -4.15 -19.83 11.42
C GLU A 102 -3.00 -18.82 11.51
N THR A 103 -2.64 -18.22 10.37
CA THR A 103 -1.68 -17.12 10.36
C THR A 103 -2.43 -15.87 10.80
N GLU A 104 -2.29 -15.55 12.10
CA GLU A 104 -2.80 -14.32 12.70
C GLU A 104 -2.43 -13.12 11.82
N SER A 105 -3.44 -12.45 11.30
CA SER A 105 -3.25 -11.17 10.63
C SER A 105 -3.02 -10.13 11.71
N ASN A 106 -1.76 -9.86 12.03
CA ASN A 106 -1.38 -8.75 12.89
C ASN A 106 -1.73 -7.44 12.17
N ILE A 107 -2.93 -6.92 12.45
CA ILE A 107 -3.30 -5.56 12.08
C ILE A 107 -2.50 -4.65 13.01
N VAL A 108 -1.33 -4.21 12.55
CA VAL A 108 -0.60 -3.11 13.20
C VAL A 108 -1.28 -1.82 12.76
N LEU A 109 -2.10 -1.26 13.66
CA LEU A 109 -2.53 0.13 13.54
C LEU A 109 -1.30 0.98 13.88
N GLY A 110 -0.69 1.55 12.85
CA GLY A 110 0.33 2.59 12.97
C GLY A 110 -0.29 3.95 13.21
#